data_AF-H1LH53-F1
#
_entry.id   AF-H1LH53-F1
#
_cell.length_a   1.000
_cell.length_b   1.000
_cell.length_c   1.000
_cell.angle_alpha   90.00
_cell.angle_beta   90.00
_cell.angle_gamma   90.00
#
_symmetry.space_group_name_H-M   'P 1'
#
loop_
_entity.id
_entity.type
_entity.pdbx_description
1 polymer ?
#
loop_
_entity_poly.entity_id
_entity_poly.type
_entity_poly.pdbx_seq_one_letter_code
_entity_poly.pdbx_strand_id
1 'polypeptide(L)' 'MSSFNFVLLTIVGTGVVTWLSRILPFVILKKFKLSPGVVQFLSFVPIAIMSALWFENLFIQHIGHLPSID' A
#
# COMPACT_ATOMS: atom_id res chain seq x y z
N MET A 1 -39.62 11.49 -5.91
CA MET A 1 -38.85 10.23 -5.81
C MET A 1 -37.49 10.37 -6.50
N SER A 2 -36.62 11.27 -6.02
CA SER A 2 -35.30 11.55 -6.65
C SER A 2 -34.13 10.89 -5.93
N SER A 3 -34.35 10.31 -4.74
CA SER A 3 -33.29 9.80 -3.86
C SER A 3 -32.63 8.54 -4.40
N PHE A 4 -33.38 7.62 -5.02
CA PHE A 4 -32.81 6.37 -5.56
C PHE A 4 -31.82 6.63 -6.69
N ASN A 5 -32.14 7.53 -7.62
CA ASN A 5 -31.24 7.90 -8.72
C ASN A 5 -29.96 8.57 -8.19
N PHE A 6 -30.10 9.47 -7.20
CA PHE A 6 -28.95 10.17 -6.61
C PHE A 6 -28.02 9.21 -5.85
N VAL A 7 -28.58 8.25 -5.10
CA VAL A 7 -27.80 7.21 -4.39
C VAL A 7 -27.07 6.30 -5.38
N LEU A 8 -27.75 5.85 -6.45
CA LEU A 8 -27.14 4.99 -7.47
C LEU A 8 -25.99 5.71 -8.21
N LEU A 9 -26.19 6.98 -8.56
CA LEU A 9 -25.15 7.81 -9.18
C LEU A 9 -23.98 8.11 -8.23
N THR A 10 -24.25 8.28 -6.93
CA THR A 10 -23.21 8.47 -5.90
C THR A 10 -22.37 7.20 -5.70
N ILE A 11 -23.00 6.02 -5.66
CA ILE A 11 -22.29 4.74 -5.55
C ILE A 11 -21.39 4.50 -6.75
N VAL A 12 -21.91 4.72 -7.97
CA VAL A 12 -21.11 4.56 -9.20
C VAL A 12 -20.00 5.61 -9.24
N GLY A 13 -20.28 6.88 -8.90
CA GLY A 13 -19.29 7.96 -8.90
C GLY A 13 -18.16 7.72 -7.90
N THR A 14 -18.48 7.31 -6.66
CA THR A 14 -17.47 6.97 -5.64
C THR A 14 -16.72 5.70 -5.97
N GLY A 15 -17.38 4.70 -6.57
CA GLY A 15 -16.73 3.50 -7.10
C GLY A 15 -15.69 3.84 -8.18
N VAL A 16 -16.05 4.68 -9.14
CA VAL A 16 -15.14 5.15 -10.20
C VAL A 16 -14.00 5.97 -9.62
N VAL A 17 -14.27 6.91 -8.70
CA VAL A 17 -13.22 7.71 -8.03
C VAL A 17 -12.26 6.83 -7.23
N THR A 18 -12.77 5.83 -6.51
CA THR A 18 -11.94 4.92 -5.71
C THR A 18 -11.09 4.03 -6.61
N TRP A 19 -11.68 3.53 -7.69
CA TRP A 19 -10.97 2.73 -8.69
C TRP A 19 -9.90 3.56 -9.38
N LEU A 20 -10.24 4.78 -9.79
CA LEU A 20 -9.31 5.71 -10.40
C LEU A 20 -8.19 6.09 -9.43
N SER A 21 -8.47 6.38 -8.16
CA SER A 21 -7.45 6.66 -7.14
C SER A 21 -6.51 5.48 -6.85
N ARG A 22 -6.95 4.23 -7.08
CA ARG A 22 -6.10 3.03 -6.95
C ARG A 22 -5.27 2.73 -8.20
N ILE A 23 -5.84 3.00 -9.36
CA ILE A 23 -5.16 2.77 -10.64
C ILE A 23 -4.27 3.95 -11.03
N LEU A 24 -4.57 5.17 -10.58
CA LEU A 24 -3.72 6.34 -10.76
C LEU A 24 -2.29 6.09 -10.31
N PRO A 25 -2.01 5.66 -9.06
CA PRO A 25 -0.64 5.42 -8.61
C PRO A 25 0.02 4.35 -9.47
N PHE A 26 -0.71 3.30 -9.86
CA PHE A 26 -0.17 2.23 -10.70
C PHE A 26 0.13 2.69 -12.14
N VAL A 27 -0.73 3.51 -12.74
CA VAL A 27 -0.59 4.02 -14.10
C VAL A 27 0.42 5.16 -14.15
N ILE A 28 0.51 6.00 -13.13
CA ILE A 28 1.57 7.01 -12.97
C ILE A 28 2.92 6.33 -12.86
N LEU A 29 3.03 5.30 -12.01
CA LEU A 29 4.24 4.49 -11.89
C LEU A 29 4.57 3.74 -13.20
N LYS A 30 3.58 3.40 -14.04
CA LYS A 30 3.79 2.65 -15.30
C LYS A 30 3.99 3.53 -16.54
N LYS A 31 3.41 4.73 -16.59
CA LYS A 31 3.47 5.67 -17.74
C LYS A 31 4.64 6.64 -17.66
N PHE A 32 5.06 7.06 -16.47
CA PHE A 32 6.43 7.53 -16.34
C PHE A 32 7.28 6.29 -16.53
N LYS A 33 8.11 6.24 -17.59
CA LYS A 33 9.18 5.25 -17.71
C LYS A 33 9.76 5.08 -16.31
N LEU A 34 9.56 3.93 -15.67
CA LEU A 34 10.21 3.66 -14.40
C LEU A 34 11.70 3.83 -14.71
N SER A 35 12.26 4.97 -14.29
CA SER A 35 13.67 5.23 -14.48
C SER A 35 14.38 4.04 -13.83
N PRO A 36 15.46 3.51 -14.42
CA PRO A 36 16.18 2.36 -13.87
C PRO A 36 16.45 2.49 -12.35
N GLY A 37 16.55 3.72 -11.82
CA GLY A 37 16.64 3.98 -10.38
C GLY A 37 15.39 3.63 -9.55
N VAL A 38 14.17 3.89 -10.04
CA VAL A 38 12.92 3.60 -9.29
C VAL A 38 12.58 2.10 -9.34
N VAL A 39 12.87 1.42 -10.46
CA VAL A 39 12.75 -0.06 -10.53
C VAL A 39 13.73 -0.71 -9.56
N GLN A 40 14.98 -0.23 -9.51
CA GLN A 40 15.96 -0.69 -8.54
C GLN A 40 15.48 -0.43 -7.11
N PHE A 41 14.98 0.77 -6.81
CA PHE A 41 14.40 1.08 -5.50
C PHE A 41 13.27 0.12 -5.11
N LEU A 42 12.33 -0.14 -6.02
CA LEU A 42 11.21 -1.06 -5.76
C LEU A 42 11.68 -2.51 -5.58
N SER A 43 12.79 -2.92 -6.21
CA SER A 43 13.42 -4.22 -5.95
C SER A 43 14.04 -4.33 -4.56
N PHE A 44 14.39 -3.21 -3.92
CA PHE A 44 14.87 -3.19 -2.53
C PHE A 44 13.73 -3.25 -1.52
N VAL A 45 12.50 -2.84 -1.89
CA VAL A 45 11.35 -2.84 -0.98
C VAL A 45 11.07 -4.23 -0.40
N PRO A 46 10.98 -5.33 -1.19
CA PRO A 46 10.83 -6.68 -0.65
C PRO A 46 11.95 -7.07 0.31
N ILE A 47 13.21 -6.80 -0.05
CA ILE A 47 14.37 -7.10 0.81
C ILE A 47 14.27 -6.36 2.15
N ALA A 48 13.91 -5.07 2.12
CA ALA A 48 13.79 -4.26 3.33
C ALA A 48 12.66 -4.76 4.24
N ILE A 49 11.51 -5.14 3.66
CA ILE A 49 10.39 -5.73 4.41
C ILE A 49 10.80 -7.08 5.01
N MET A 50 11.44 -7.96 4.24
CA MET A 50 11.90 -9.26 4.75
C MET A 50 12.93 -9.10 5.87
N SER A 51 13.85 -8.13 5.75
CA SER A 51 14.81 -7.82 6.81
C SER A 51 14.13 -7.24 8.04
N ALA A 52 13.15 -6.35 7.88
CA ALA A 52 12.40 -5.78 9.00
C ALA A 52 11.57 -6.84 9.71
N LEU A 53 10.92 -7.74 8.98
CA LEU A 53 10.17 -8.88 9.54
C LEU A 53 11.09 -9.84 10.28
N TRP A 54 12.27 -10.15 9.73
CA TRP A 54 13.27 -10.97 10.43
C TRP A 54 13.71 -10.30 11.73
N PHE A 55 13.97 -8.99 11.68
CA PHE A 55 14.40 -8.21 12.83
C PHE A 55 13.30 -8.08 13.90
N GLU A 56 12.04 -7.90 13.50
CA GLU A 56 10.91 -7.96 14.42
C GLU A 56 10.74 -9.34 15.03
N ASN A 57 10.92 -10.43 14.27
CA ASN A 57 10.85 -11.79 14.82
C ASN A 57 11.96 -12.08 15.84
N LEU A 58 13.12 -11.41 15.75
CA LEU A 58 14.18 -11.49 16.76
C LEU A 58 13.80 -10.80 18.08
N PHE A 59 12.86 -9.85 18.05
CA PHE A 59 12.42 -9.11 19.23
C PHE A 59 11.07 -9.65 19.70
N ILE A 60 11.10 -10.59 20.65
CA ILE A 60 9.87 -11.05 21.32
C ILE A 60 9.42 -9.93 22.27
N GLN A 61 8.51 -9.07 21.80
CA GLN A 61 7.92 -8.03 22.64
C GLN A 61 7.03 -8.65 23.73
N HIS A 62 7.61 -8.87 24.91
CA HIS A 62 6.83 -9.10 26.12
C HIS A 62 6.38 -7.76 26.70
N ILE A 63 5.08 -7.48 26.60
CA ILE A 63 4.45 -6.26 27.13
C ILE A 63 4.78 -6.16 28.63
N GLY A 64 5.59 -5.17 29.01
CA GLY A 64 6.02 -4.93 30.40
C GLY A 64 7.45 -5.34 30.75
N HIS A 65 8.26 -5.83 29.78
CA HIS A 65 9.68 -6.12 29.98
C HIS A 65 10.56 -5.53 28.87
N LEU A 66 11.85 -5.33 29.15
CA LEU A 66 12.81 -5.02 28.09
C LEU A 66 12.83 -6.20 27.12
N PRO A 67 12.72 -5.95 25.79
CA PRO A 67 12.66 -7.01 24.81
C PRO A 67 13.89 -7.90 24.95
N SER A 68 13.63 -9.18 25.17
CA SER A 68 14.68 -10.19 25.33
C SER A 68 15.00 -10.74 23.95
N ILE A 69 16.29 -10.75 23.63
CA ILE A 69 16.84 -11.46 22.47
C ILE A 69 16.78 -12.96 22.79
N ASP A 70 16.16 -13.74 21.91
CA ASP A 70 16.40 -15.18 21.84
C ASP A 70 17.79 -15.44 21.22
#